data_AF-A0A2Z2MGB0-F1
#
_entry.id   AF-A0A2Z2MGB0-F1
#
_cell.length_a   1.000
_cell.length_b   1.000
_cell.length_c   1.000
_cell.angle_alpha   90.00
_cell.angle_beta   90.00
_cell.angle_gamma   90.00
#
_symmetry.space_group_name_H-M   'P 1'
#
loop_
_entity.id
_entity.type
_entity.pdbx_description
1 polymer ?
#
loop_
_entity_poly.entity_id
_entity_poly.type
_entity_poly.pdbx_seq_one_letter_code
_entity_poly.pdbx_strand_id
1 'polypeptide(L)'
;MMEPVALAISLAEKIMKIMLSTLRLPSGDEVGDILKNLGLEELCLRGGIGVYRSRDLIALLIPRESLVIDVISSSGDLSDALEIVVYRDRKLNALILEILPANDIEYEGNIGLEPVIIDAETGELLSNPVLGEVNEEEGGVVLVIDGETYERWSKSGKLDTCPVCGGELRWKNDRAVCLDCGYEIKVVRK
;
A
#
# COMPACT_ATOMS: atom_id res chain seq x y z
N MET A 1 -2.72 16.46 4.53
CA MET A 1 -1.34 16.24 4.06
C MET A 1 -1.23 14.77 3.72
N MET A 2 -1.01 14.43 2.46
CA MET A 2 -0.88 13.02 2.08
C MET A 2 0.54 12.52 2.43
N GLU A 3 0.64 11.57 3.36
CA GLU A 3 1.89 10.90 3.73
C GLU A 3 2.26 9.79 2.73
N PRO A 4 3.56 9.44 2.58
CA PRO A 4 3.98 8.34 1.71
C PRO A 4 3.26 7.02 1.97
N VAL A 5 3.06 6.66 3.25
CA VAL A 5 2.37 5.43 3.66
C VAL A 5 0.89 5.41 3.23
N ALA A 6 0.20 6.56 3.25
CA ALA A 6 -1.18 6.66 2.83
C ALA A 6 -1.34 6.38 1.33
N LEU A 7 -0.43 6.94 0.51
CA LEU A 7 -0.39 6.66 -0.92
C LEU A 7 0.00 5.20 -1.18
N ALA A 8 1.00 4.68 -0.48
CA ALA A 8 1.49 3.32 -0.69
C ALA A 8 0.43 2.25 -0.41
N ILE A 9 -0.31 2.37 0.69
CA ILE A 9 -1.42 1.46 1.02
C ILE A 9 -2.52 1.54 -0.05
N SER A 10 -2.94 2.76 -0.41
CA SER A 10 -4.02 2.96 -1.39
C SER A 10 -3.65 2.49 -2.79
N LEU A 11 -2.37 2.64 -3.17
CA LEU A 11 -1.81 2.15 -4.43
C LEU A 11 -1.71 0.62 -4.43
N ALA A 12 -1.19 0.03 -3.36
CA ALA A 12 -1.07 -1.41 -3.20
C ALA A 12 -2.41 -2.11 -3.26
N GLU A 13 -3.46 -1.54 -2.66
CA GLU A 13 -4.83 -2.07 -2.73
C GLU A 13 -5.32 -2.17 -4.18
N LYS A 14 -5.08 -1.13 -4.98
CA LYS A 14 -5.50 -1.08 -6.38
C LYS A 14 -4.67 -2.03 -7.24
N ILE A 15 -3.37 -2.15 -7.00
CA ILE A 15 -2.50 -3.10 -7.69
C ILE A 15 -2.89 -4.55 -7.34
N MET A 16 -3.11 -4.86 -6.06
CA MET A 16 -3.55 -6.17 -5.60
C MET A 16 -4.83 -6.60 -6.32
N LYS A 17 -5.81 -5.71 -6.47
CA LYS A 17 -7.05 -5.98 -7.21
C LYS A 17 -6.80 -6.32 -8.68
N ILE A 18 -5.84 -5.67 -9.34
CA ILE A 18 -5.44 -6.02 -10.71
C ILE A 18 -4.81 -7.41 -10.74
N MET A 19 -3.88 -7.70 -9.82
CA MET A 19 -3.21 -9.00 -9.75
C MET A 19 -4.20 -10.14 -9.50
N LEU A 20 -5.14 -9.97 -8.56
CA LEU A 20 -6.18 -10.96 -8.25
C LEU A 20 -7.12 -11.21 -9.44
N SER A 21 -7.47 -10.16 -10.19
CA SER A 21 -8.44 -10.29 -11.30
C SER A 21 -7.81 -10.77 -12.62
N THR A 22 -6.51 -10.55 -12.82
CA THR A 22 -5.82 -10.82 -14.09
C THR A 22 -4.72 -11.87 -14.02
N LEU A 23 -4.30 -12.26 -12.81
CA LEU A 23 -3.17 -13.18 -12.56
C LEU A 23 -1.88 -12.79 -13.29
N ARG A 24 -1.64 -11.48 -13.41
CA ARG A 24 -0.39 -10.91 -13.94
C ARG A 24 0.05 -9.69 -13.14
N LEU A 25 1.30 -9.28 -13.37
CA LEU A 25 1.77 -7.98 -12.91
C LEU A 25 1.06 -6.86 -13.69
N PRO A 26 0.74 -5.73 -13.03
CA PRO A 26 0.26 -4.55 -13.75
C PRO A 26 1.36 -4.00 -14.66
N SER A 27 0.96 -3.40 -15.78
CA SER A 27 1.85 -2.63 -16.64
C SER A 27 2.17 -1.26 -16.03
N GLY A 28 3.23 -0.62 -16.52
CA GLY A 28 3.55 0.76 -16.12
C GLY A 28 2.39 1.73 -16.40
N ASP A 29 1.72 1.60 -17.55
CA ASP A 29 0.59 2.46 -17.90
C ASP A 29 -0.59 2.30 -16.94
N GLU A 30 -0.92 1.06 -16.55
CA GLU A 30 -1.98 0.81 -15.57
C GLU A 30 -1.68 1.42 -14.19
N VAL A 31 -0.42 1.32 -13.75
CA VAL A 31 0.00 1.93 -12.48
C VAL A 31 0.05 3.46 -12.58
N GLY A 32 0.46 3.99 -13.72
CA GLY A 32 0.38 5.42 -14.01
C GLY A 32 -1.06 5.95 -13.95
N ASP A 33 -2.02 5.20 -14.50
CA ASP A 33 -3.44 5.52 -14.40
C ASP A 33 -3.96 5.45 -12.96
N ILE A 34 -3.51 4.48 -12.17
CA ILE A 34 -3.83 4.43 -10.74
C ILE A 34 -3.29 5.67 -10.01
N LEU A 35 -2.03 6.04 -10.22
CA LEU A 35 -1.40 7.21 -9.59
C LEU A 35 -2.17 8.50 -9.93
N LYS A 36 -2.60 8.66 -11.19
CA LYS A 36 -3.45 9.78 -11.61
C LYS A 36 -4.81 9.78 -10.91
N ASN A 37 -5.45 8.61 -10.79
CA ASN A 37 -6.71 8.48 -10.06
C ASN A 37 -6.58 8.72 -8.55
N LEU A 38 -5.38 8.54 -7.99
CA LEU A 38 -5.03 8.89 -6.61
C LEU A 38 -4.66 10.38 -6.44
N GLY A 39 -4.79 11.18 -7.50
CA GLY A 39 -4.61 12.64 -7.42
C GLY A 39 -3.19 13.13 -7.69
N LEU A 40 -2.31 12.30 -8.25
CA LEU A 40 -1.00 12.75 -8.72
C LEU A 40 -1.06 13.17 -10.19
N GLU A 41 -0.39 14.25 -10.55
CA GLU A 41 -0.22 14.70 -11.92
C GLU A 41 1.03 14.05 -12.54
N GLU A 42 0.93 13.62 -13.79
CA GLU A 42 2.07 13.13 -14.56
C GLU A 42 2.95 14.30 -15.00
N LEU A 43 4.21 14.32 -14.56
CA LEU A 43 5.18 15.35 -14.91
C LEU A 43 6.11 14.93 -16.04
N CYS A 44 6.46 13.65 -16.12
CA CYS A 44 7.42 13.15 -17.09
C CYS A 44 7.21 11.65 -17.35
N LEU A 45 7.22 11.26 -18.63
CA LEU A 45 7.38 9.88 -19.08
C LEU A 45 8.56 9.84 -20.04
N ARG A 46 9.75 9.41 -19.57
CA ARG A 46 10.93 9.36 -20.43
C ARG A 46 11.90 8.27 -19.99
N GLY A 47 12.46 7.55 -20.96
CA GLY A 47 13.49 6.55 -20.71
C GLY A 47 13.02 5.35 -19.90
N GLY A 48 11.72 5.02 -19.95
CA GLY A 48 11.15 3.93 -19.16
C GLY A 48 10.97 4.27 -17.68
N ILE A 49 10.87 5.55 -17.34
CA ILE A 49 10.58 6.05 -15.98
C ILE A 49 9.42 7.04 -16.07
N GLY A 50 8.46 6.92 -15.15
CA GLY A 50 7.39 7.87 -14.95
C GLY A 50 7.59 8.67 -13.66
N VAL A 51 7.32 9.98 -13.72
CA VAL A 51 7.35 10.86 -12.55
C VAL A 51 5.96 11.44 -12.36
N TYR A 52 5.38 11.18 -11.19
CA TYR A 52 4.07 11.62 -10.79
C TYR A 52 4.21 12.49 -9.55
N ARG A 53 3.41 13.56 -9.43
CA ARG A 53 3.54 14.50 -8.33
C ARG A 53 2.18 15.03 -7.87
N SER A 54 2.01 15.13 -6.57
CA SER A 54 0.97 15.97 -5.96
C SER A 54 1.62 17.16 -5.25
N ARG A 55 0.82 17.96 -4.54
CA ARG A 55 1.36 19.02 -3.67
C ARG A 55 2.32 18.45 -2.62
N ASP A 56 2.01 17.27 -2.08
CA ASP A 56 2.66 16.73 -0.89
C ASP A 56 3.65 15.61 -1.21
N LEU A 57 3.49 14.90 -2.34
CA LEU A 57 4.28 13.69 -2.67
C LEU A 57 4.84 13.70 -4.09
N ILE A 58 5.93 12.96 -4.28
CA ILE A 58 6.49 12.58 -5.58
C ILE A 58 6.50 11.05 -5.64
N ALA A 59 5.98 10.48 -6.72
CA ALA A 59 6.07 9.06 -7.01
C ALA A 59 6.92 8.81 -8.27
N LEU A 60 7.94 7.97 -8.16
CA LEU A 60 8.81 7.55 -9.25
C LEU A 60 8.45 6.13 -9.67
N LEU A 61 7.84 5.98 -10.84
CA LEU A 61 7.44 4.71 -11.41
C LEU A 61 8.54 4.18 -12.33
N ILE A 62 9.13 3.04 -12.00
CA ILE A 62 10.21 2.40 -12.75
C ILE A 62 9.73 1.02 -13.23
N PRO A 63 9.08 0.94 -14.41
CA PRO A 63 8.70 -0.33 -15.02
C PRO A 63 9.93 -1.11 -15.50
N ARG A 64 10.20 -2.27 -14.90
CA ARG A 64 11.16 -3.29 -15.35
C ARG A 64 10.46 -4.65 -15.45
N GLU A 65 11.21 -5.75 -15.42
CA GLU A 65 10.62 -7.09 -15.21
C GLU A 65 9.84 -7.19 -13.89
N SER A 66 10.30 -6.45 -12.88
CA SER A 66 9.55 -6.05 -11.70
C SER A 66 9.12 -4.59 -11.82
N LEU A 67 8.00 -4.23 -11.21
CA LEU A 67 7.57 -2.85 -11.08
C LEU A 67 8.09 -2.29 -9.77
N VAL A 68 8.73 -1.12 -9.80
CA VAL A 68 9.16 -0.40 -8.60
C VAL A 68 8.51 0.98 -8.60
N ILE A 69 7.96 1.38 -7.46
CA ILE A 69 7.42 2.71 -7.23
C ILE A 69 8.02 3.29 -5.96
N ASP A 70 8.85 4.31 -6.08
CA ASP A 70 9.32 5.08 -4.93
C ASP A 70 8.32 6.19 -4.62
N VAL A 71 7.92 6.33 -3.36
CA VAL A 71 7.06 7.40 -2.86
C VAL A 71 7.85 8.23 -1.87
N ILE A 72 8.01 9.51 -2.20
CA ILE A 72 8.87 10.44 -1.46
C ILE A 72 8.06 11.70 -1.13
N SER A 73 8.32 12.29 0.03
CA SER A 73 7.77 13.59 0.37
C SER A 73 8.22 14.68 -0.62
N SER A 74 7.33 15.60 -0.99
CA SER A 74 7.65 16.73 -1.87
C SER A 74 8.65 17.72 -1.26
N SER A 75 8.91 17.63 0.05
CA SER A 75 10.00 18.35 0.72
C SER A 75 11.39 17.77 0.38
N GLY A 76 11.45 16.55 -0.14
CA GLY A 76 12.69 15.80 -0.37
C GLY A 76 13.20 15.05 0.86
N ASP A 77 12.42 15.00 1.94
CA ASP A 77 12.71 14.13 3.08
C ASP A 77 12.64 12.65 2.67
N LEU A 78 13.61 11.86 3.12
CA LEU A 78 13.73 10.43 2.83
C LEU A 78 13.44 9.57 4.06
N SER A 79 13.26 10.17 5.23
CA SER A 79 13.01 9.44 6.49
C SER A 79 11.68 8.67 6.46
N ASP A 80 10.70 9.14 5.69
CA ASP A 80 9.39 8.52 5.49
C ASP A 80 9.19 7.92 4.09
N ALA A 81 10.23 7.92 3.26
CA ALA A 81 10.14 7.43 1.89
C ALA A 81 9.91 5.90 1.85
N LEU A 82 9.04 5.46 0.94
CA LEU A 82 8.66 4.07 0.78
C LEU A 82 8.91 3.59 -0.65
N GLU A 83 9.34 2.35 -0.78
CA GLU A 83 9.45 1.62 -2.05
C GLU A 83 8.34 0.57 -2.12
N ILE A 84 7.60 0.55 -3.23
CA ILE A 84 6.59 -0.46 -3.52
C ILE A 84 7.14 -1.33 -4.65
N VAL A 85 7.33 -2.61 -4.39
CA VAL A 85 7.93 -3.55 -5.34
C VAL A 85 6.92 -4.63 -5.71
N VAL A 86 6.66 -4.78 -7.00
CA VAL A 86 5.71 -5.76 -7.55
C VAL A 86 6.45 -6.69 -8.51
N TYR A 87 6.44 -7.99 -8.25
CA TYR A 87 7.23 -8.95 -9.03
C TYR A 87 6.62 -10.34 -9.00
N ARG A 88 7.11 -11.21 -9.90
CA ARG A 88 6.78 -12.63 -9.90
C ARG A 88 7.92 -13.44 -9.32
N ASP A 89 7.68 -14.14 -8.22
CA ASP A 89 8.62 -15.12 -7.70
C ASP A 89 8.39 -16.47 -8.39
N ARG A 90 9.41 -16.96 -9.10
CA ARG A 90 9.32 -18.23 -9.85
C ARG A 90 9.45 -19.47 -8.97
N LYS A 91 10.06 -19.35 -7.79
CA LYS A 91 10.24 -20.48 -6.86
C LYS A 91 8.96 -20.74 -6.07
N LEU A 92 8.31 -19.67 -5.64
CA LEU A 92 6.99 -19.72 -4.98
C LEU A 92 5.84 -19.84 -5.99
N ASN A 93 6.12 -19.59 -7.27
CA ASN A 93 5.12 -19.45 -8.32
C ASN A 93 4.01 -18.48 -7.91
N ALA A 94 4.42 -17.31 -7.41
CA ALA A 94 3.53 -16.32 -6.84
C ALA A 94 3.77 -14.93 -7.44
N LEU A 95 2.72 -14.12 -7.48
CA LEU A 95 2.79 -12.69 -7.69
C LEU A 95 2.90 -12.02 -6.32
N ILE A 96 3.90 -11.17 -6.14
CA ILE A 96 4.24 -10.55 -4.86
C ILE A 96 4.17 -9.04 -5.00
N LEU A 97 3.60 -8.37 -4.00
CA LEU A 97 3.72 -6.94 -3.77
C LEU A 97 4.21 -6.69 -2.35
N GLU A 98 5.27 -5.90 -2.21
CA GLU A 98 5.86 -5.52 -0.92
C GLU A 98 5.90 -3.98 -0.82
N ILE A 99 5.75 -3.47 0.39
CA ILE A 99 5.96 -2.06 0.73
C ILE A 99 7.09 -2.02 1.75
N LEU A 100 8.19 -1.37 1.39
CA LEU A 100 9.43 -1.35 2.16
C LEU A 100 9.83 0.09 2.44
N PRO A 101 10.54 0.38 3.54
CA PRO A 101 11.25 1.65 3.66
C PRO A 101 12.25 1.81 2.50
N ALA A 102 12.29 2.97 1.86
CA ALA A 102 13.27 3.25 0.80
C ALA A 102 14.67 3.57 1.37
N ASN A 103 14.79 3.73 2.69
CA ASN A 103 16.04 3.99 3.39
C ASN A 103 16.18 3.13 4.66
N ASP A 104 17.15 2.23 4.67
CA ASP A 104 17.45 1.35 5.82
C ASP A 104 18.12 2.08 7.01
N ILE A 105 18.64 3.30 6.82
CA ILE A 105 19.49 3.98 7.82
C ILE A 105 18.69 4.94 8.71
N GLU A 106 17.63 5.57 8.19
CA GLU A 106 16.89 6.65 8.86
C GLU A 106 15.42 6.34 9.14
N TYR A 107 14.93 5.14 8.79
CA TYR A 107 13.54 4.80 9.07
C TYR A 107 13.36 4.48 10.56
N GLU A 108 12.82 5.45 11.32
CA GLU A 108 12.57 5.31 12.77
C GLU A 108 11.23 4.59 13.09
N GLY A 109 10.47 4.17 12.07
CA GLY A 109 9.20 3.47 12.23
C GLY A 109 9.31 1.95 12.13
N ASN A 110 8.31 1.23 12.63
CA ASN A 110 8.04 -0.14 12.19
C ASN A 110 6.96 -0.06 11.09
N ILE A 111 7.18 -0.71 9.95
CA ILE A 111 6.10 -0.91 8.97
C ILE A 111 5.44 -2.25 9.28
N GLY A 112 4.16 -2.20 9.66
CA GLY A 112 3.33 -3.38 9.95
C GLY A 112 2.70 -4.00 8.70
N LEU A 113 3.03 -3.49 7.51
CA LEU A 113 2.40 -3.87 6.24
C LEU A 113 2.84 -5.26 5.82
N GLU A 114 1.93 -6.21 5.93
CA GLU A 114 2.13 -7.56 5.44
C GLU A 114 2.14 -7.55 3.89
N PRO A 115 3.07 -8.27 3.23
CA PRO A 115 3.13 -8.31 1.78
C PRO A 115 1.89 -9.01 1.20
N VAL A 116 1.54 -8.64 -0.03
CA VAL A 116 0.56 -9.35 -0.83
C VAL A 116 1.26 -10.51 -1.53
N ILE A 117 0.80 -11.74 -1.31
CA ILE A 117 1.32 -12.94 -1.94
C ILE A 117 0.15 -13.67 -2.58
N ILE A 118 0.12 -13.73 -3.91
CA ILE A 118 -0.97 -14.36 -4.68
C ILE A 118 -0.39 -15.55 -5.45
N ASP A 119 -0.96 -16.73 -5.30
CA ASP A 119 -0.62 -17.90 -6.10
C ASP A 119 -0.88 -17.61 -7.59
N ALA A 120 0.13 -17.76 -8.44
CA ALA A 120 0.05 -17.36 -9.84
C ALA A 120 -0.77 -18.33 -10.71
N GLU A 121 -1.14 -19.51 -10.20
CA GLU A 121 -1.97 -20.50 -10.89
C GLU A 121 -3.43 -20.42 -10.43
N THR A 122 -3.67 -20.34 -9.13
CA THR A 122 -5.02 -20.40 -8.56
C THR A 122 -5.64 -19.03 -8.33
N GLY A 123 -4.82 -17.98 -8.19
CA GLY A 123 -5.27 -16.66 -7.76
C GLY A 123 -5.60 -16.57 -6.27
N GLU A 124 -5.26 -17.58 -5.48
CA GLU A 124 -5.46 -17.59 -4.04
C GLU A 124 -4.50 -16.61 -3.36
N LEU A 125 -5.03 -15.81 -2.43
CA LEU A 125 -4.23 -14.93 -1.59
C LEU A 125 -3.61 -15.75 -0.45
N LEU A 126 -2.30 -15.94 -0.47
CA LEU A 126 -1.53 -16.75 0.46
C LEU A 126 -1.09 -15.98 1.73
N SER A 127 -1.32 -14.67 1.76
CA SER A 127 -1.06 -13.78 2.90
C SER A 127 -2.34 -13.04 3.34
N ASN A 128 -2.27 -12.27 4.42
CA ASN A 128 -3.39 -11.50 4.96
C ASN A 128 -3.09 -9.98 4.99
N PRO A 129 -2.76 -9.35 3.83
CA PRO A 129 -2.51 -7.92 3.77
C PRO A 129 -3.79 -7.15 4.12
N VAL A 130 -3.64 -6.12 4.96
CA VAL A 130 -4.73 -5.23 5.34
C VAL A 130 -4.55 -3.93 4.57
N LEU A 131 -5.12 -3.91 3.38
CA LEU A 131 -5.06 -2.79 2.45
C LEU A 131 -6.46 -2.19 2.25
N GLY A 132 -6.52 -0.95 1.78
CA GLY A 132 -7.76 -0.20 1.69
C GLY A 132 -7.53 1.21 1.15
N GLU A 133 -8.55 2.05 1.28
CA GLU A 133 -8.44 3.48 0.92
C GLU A 133 -8.07 4.29 2.16
N VAL A 134 -7.03 5.11 2.06
CA VAL A 134 -6.62 5.99 3.15
C VAL A 134 -7.17 7.40 2.90
N ASN A 135 -7.91 7.93 3.87
CA ASN A 135 -8.56 9.23 3.79
C ASN A 135 -8.21 10.10 5.01
N GLU A 136 -8.21 11.42 4.84
CA GLU A 136 -8.22 12.35 5.98
C GLU A 136 -9.67 12.67 6.36
N GLU A 137 -10.09 12.28 7.57
CA GLU A 137 -11.37 12.69 8.19
C GLU A 137 -11.09 13.74 9.30
N GLU A 138 -12.12 14.40 9.84
CA GLU A 138 -11.97 15.43 10.90
C GLU A 138 -11.20 14.93 12.16
N GLY A 139 -11.14 13.61 12.37
CA GLY A 139 -10.46 12.97 13.50
C GLY A 139 -9.03 12.49 13.22
N GLY A 140 -8.52 12.63 11.99
CA GLY A 140 -7.20 12.16 11.59
C GLY A 140 -7.22 11.28 10.34
N VAL A 141 -6.15 10.51 10.15
CA VAL A 141 -6.00 9.61 8.99
C VAL A 141 -6.76 8.30 9.25
N VAL A 142 -7.61 7.92 8.30
CA VAL A 142 -8.52 6.76 8.38
C VAL A 142 -8.21 5.80 7.23
N LEU A 143 -7.79 4.58 7.57
CA LEU A 143 -7.73 3.44 6.66
C LEU A 143 -9.10 2.76 6.59
N VAL A 144 -9.75 2.88 5.43
CA VAL A 144 -11.06 2.29 5.16
C VAL A 144 -10.89 0.94 4.50
N ILE A 145 -11.32 -0.13 5.18
CA ILE A 145 -11.24 -1.52 4.68
C ILE A 145 -12.64 -2.11 4.47
N ASP A 146 -12.75 -3.04 3.54
CA ASP A 146 -14.00 -3.77 3.30
C ASP A 146 -14.17 -4.96 4.26
N GLY A 147 -15.39 -5.53 4.25
CA GLY A 147 -15.74 -6.67 5.10
C GLY A 147 -14.87 -7.91 4.82
N GLU A 148 -14.48 -8.15 3.57
CA GLU A 148 -13.67 -9.31 3.21
C GLU A 148 -12.25 -9.20 3.80
N THR A 149 -11.64 -8.03 3.68
CA THR A 149 -10.33 -7.71 4.25
C THR A 149 -10.37 -7.81 5.78
N TYR A 150 -11.42 -7.28 6.40
CA TYR A 150 -11.63 -7.44 7.85
C TYR A 150 -11.79 -8.91 8.27
N GLU A 151 -12.53 -9.73 7.51
CA GLU A 151 -12.69 -11.15 7.83
C GLU A 151 -11.38 -11.93 7.73
N ARG A 152 -10.57 -11.69 6.68
CA ARG A 152 -9.23 -12.31 6.55
C ARG A 152 -8.33 -11.90 7.70
N TRP A 153 -8.29 -10.60 8.00
CA TRP A 153 -7.49 -10.07 9.11
C TRP A 153 -7.95 -10.63 10.46
N SER A 154 -9.26 -10.76 10.69
CA SER A 154 -9.84 -11.39 11.88
C SER A 154 -9.39 -12.84 12.05
N LYS A 155 -9.43 -13.63 10.97
CA LYS A 155 -8.99 -15.04 10.97
C LYS A 155 -7.49 -15.19 11.21
N SER A 156 -6.67 -14.20 10.85
CA SER A 156 -5.23 -14.20 11.12
C SER A 156 -4.88 -14.07 12.61
N GLY A 157 -5.84 -13.67 13.46
CA GLY A 157 -5.64 -13.48 14.90
C GLY A 157 -4.92 -12.18 15.28
N LYS A 158 -4.74 -11.24 14.32
CA LYS A 158 -3.97 -9.99 14.49
C LYS A 158 -4.84 -8.74 14.64
N LEU A 159 -6.11 -8.85 15.07
CA LEU A 159 -7.01 -7.68 15.16
C LEU A 159 -6.54 -6.63 16.18
N ASP A 160 -5.74 -7.01 17.16
CA ASP A 160 -5.15 -6.11 18.14
C ASP A 160 -3.87 -5.40 17.66
N THR A 161 -3.35 -5.77 16.49
CA THR A 161 -2.10 -5.26 15.93
C THR A 161 -2.36 -4.32 14.75
N CYS A 162 -1.84 -3.10 14.80
CA CYS A 162 -2.00 -2.11 13.75
C CYS A 162 -1.35 -2.60 12.44
N PRO A 163 -2.10 -2.68 11.34
CA PRO A 163 -1.54 -3.11 10.06
C PRO A 163 -0.60 -2.08 9.42
N VAL A 164 -0.63 -0.83 9.90
CA VAL A 164 0.23 0.24 9.37
C VAL A 164 1.59 0.24 10.07
N CYS A 165 1.61 0.22 11.40
CA CYS A 165 2.84 0.38 12.19
C CYS A 165 3.20 -0.79 13.12
N GLY A 166 2.34 -1.81 13.23
CA GLY A 166 2.54 -2.93 14.17
C GLY A 166 2.21 -2.62 15.65
N GLY A 167 1.73 -1.42 15.97
CA GLY A 167 1.35 -1.00 17.33
C GLY A 167 0.03 -1.58 17.83
N GLU A 168 -0.44 -1.13 19.01
CA GLU A 168 -1.66 -1.64 19.65
C GLU A 168 -2.92 -0.94 19.10
N LEU A 169 -3.96 -1.71 18.79
CA LEU A 169 -5.27 -1.21 18.37
C LEU A 169 -6.31 -1.26 19.49
N ARG A 170 -7.10 -0.19 19.59
CA ARG A 170 -8.29 -0.12 20.43
C ARG A 170 -9.56 -0.05 19.60
N TRP A 171 -10.35 -1.12 19.68
CA TRP A 171 -11.61 -1.25 18.95
C TRP A 171 -12.78 -0.59 19.66
N LYS A 172 -13.65 0.01 18.86
CA LYS A 172 -14.98 0.48 19.22
C LYS A 172 -15.92 0.24 18.03
N ASN A 173 -16.74 -0.79 18.12
CA ASN A 173 -17.64 -1.24 17.05
C ASN A 173 -16.87 -1.62 15.77
N ASP A 174 -17.16 -0.94 14.66
CA ASP A 174 -16.58 -1.08 13.33
C ASP A 174 -15.34 -0.20 13.11
N ARG A 175 -14.86 0.48 14.15
CA ARG A 175 -13.67 1.34 14.11
C ARG A 175 -12.61 0.85 15.10
N ALA A 176 -11.34 1.04 14.78
CA ALA A 176 -10.21 0.84 15.67
C ALA A 176 -9.24 2.01 15.56
N VAL A 177 -8.63 2.44 16.67
CA VAL A 177 -7.59 3.48 16.66
C VAL A 177 -6.28 2.87 17.13
N CYS A 178 -5.20 3.13 16.41
CA CYS A 178 -3.86 2.78 16.87
C CYS A 178 -3.37 3.78 17.91
N LEU A 179 -2.90 3.27 19.04
CA LEU A 179 -2.39 4.09 20.14
C LEU A 179 -0.99 4.64 19.87
N ASP A 180 -0.26 4.04 18.92
CA ASP A 180 1.12 4.38 18.60
C ASP A 180 1.21 5.40 17.44
N CYS A 181 0.61 5.10 16.27
CA CYS A 181 0.67 5.99 15.10
C CYS A 181 -0.57 6.87 14.90
N GLY A 182 -1.63 6.68 15.69
CA GLY A 182 -2.87 7.47 15.59
C GLY A 182 -3.77 7.15 14.40
N TYR A 183 -3.40 6.21 13.52
CA TYR A 183 -4.27 5.78 12.42
C TYR A 183 -5.56 5.18 12.96
N GLU A 184 -6.68 5.61 12.39
CA GLU A 184 -7.97 4.95 12.57
C GLU A 184 -8.19 3.92 11.45
N ILE A 185 -8.81 2.80 11.77
CA ILE A 185 -9.22 1.77 10.82
C ILE A 185 -10.73 1.68 10.88
N LYS A 186 -11.40 1.79 9.74
CA LYS A 186 -12.86 1.79 9.62
C LYS A 186 -13.30 0.67 8.69
N VAL A 187 -14.14 -0.22 9.22
CA VAL A 187 -14.65 -1.38 8.48
C VAL A 187 -15.98 -1.04 7.82
N VAL A 188 -16.03 -1.07 6.50
CA VAL A 188 -17.27 -0.87 5.74
C VAL A 188 -17.82 -2.23 5.32
N ARG A 189 -18.88 -2.67 6.01
CA ARG A 189 -19.63 -3.88 5.67
C ARG A 189 -20.68 -3.52 4.63
N LYS A 190 -20.54 -4.06 3.41
CA LYS A 190 -21.61 -4.01 2.39
C LYS A 190 -22.64 -5.09 2.65
#